data_AF-A0A536L1S4-F1
#
_entry.id   AF-A0A536L1S4-F1
#
_cell.length_a   1.000
_cell.length_b   1.000
_cell.length_c   1.000
_cell.angle_alpha   90.00
_cell.angle_beta   90.00
_cell.angle_gamma   90.00
#
_symmetry.space_group_name_H-M   'P 1'
#
loop_
_entity.id
_entity.type
_entity.pdbx_description
1 polymer ?
#
loop_
_entity_poly.entity_id
_entity_poly.type
_entity_poly.pdbx_seq_one_letter_code
_entity_poly.pdbx_strand_id
1 'polypeptide(L)'
;MDAGRVVGPRAHDRPRLHVASRQRKHARRARGAAGLIDAFDLVGRDAQVAAERRVLLERLPQLLFGRERKVAQVGEADERVAHPRLAELARIEGRRFANPPVLAFPCRDREPPRFLPRRRLDLALPDPVPLAVIATQAACSRCHVEAQITLAGVVGLLPTTVVGSYPQPDWLVDRTMLGSRLPPRVRAREIWRVAPDFLEHAQDDATLVAIRDMERAGIDIITDGEVRRESYSNRFATALEGMDLDNPGTALDRTGHANPVPRVVGAIRRTRPVEKRDVEFLRASTDRAIKATLPGPFTMSQQAQDDFYHDEEALAMALAEAVNEEVRDLFAAGADVVQLDEPYLQARAEKAARFAVKAINRALDGITGTTALHTCFGYAHIVHNRPQGYPFLEDLADTSAQQISLESAQQKVDLGVLKSLGRKKLIVGVIDLSDESPVEDVDTVVARIRNALRFVDADRLILAPDCGMKYLPREKAFGKLSALAKAAEKVRAEL
;
A
#
# COMPACT_ATOMS: atom_id res chain seq x y z
N MET A 1 -45.71 36.99 17.99
CA MET A 1 -47.03 36.35 17.89
C MET A 1 -46.77 34.95 17.36
N ASP A 2 -46.35 34.07 18.26
CA ASP A 2 -47.17 33.06 18.99
C ASP A 2 -47.04 31.72 18.24
N ALA A 3 -46.23 30.77 18.70
CA ALA A 3 -46.35 29.95 19.91
C ALA A 3 -47.58 29.02 19.89
N GLY A 4 -47.30 27.72 19.76
CA GLY A 4 -48.10 26.67 20.40
C GLY A 4 -49.08 25.92 19.51
N ARG A 5 -48.75 24.65 19.22
CA ARG A 5 -49.63 23.51 19.56
C ARG A 5 -48.87 22.18 19.45
N VAL A 6 -48.61 21.60 20.62
CA VAL A 6 -48.45 20.16 20.84
C VAL A 6 -49.73 19.67 21.51
N VAL A 7 -50.30 18.53 21.10
CA VAL A 7 -50.72 17.35 21.90
C VAL A 7 -51.21 16.24 20.93
N GLY A 8 -50.75 14.98 21.10
CA GLY A 8 -51.21 13.75 20.38
C GLY A 8 -52.54 13.18 20.93
N PRO A 9 -52.84 11.85 20.97
CA PRO A 9 -52.26 10.67 20.29
C PRO A 9 -53.30 9.68 19.64
N ARG A 10 -52.83 8.76 18.75
CA ARG A 10 -53.42 7.47 18.26
C ARG A 10 -54.72 7.55 17.38
N ALA A 11 -55.03 6.67 16.41
CA ALA A 11 -54.46 5.43 15.85
C ALA A 11 -55.08 5.13 14.45
N HIS A 12 -54.48 4.15 13.75
CA HIS A 12 -54.99 3.39 12.60
C HIS A 12 -54.99 4.05 11.21
N ASP A 13 -53.85 3.92 10.51
CA ASP A 13 -53.82 3.15 9.26
C ASP A 13 -52.38 2.85 8.82
N ARG A 14 -52.05 1.57 8.67
CA ARG A 14 -50.79 1.11 8.04
C ARG A 14 -51.16 0.46 6.70
N PRO A 15 -50.57 0.86 5.57
CA PRO A 15 -50.63 0.05 4.38
C PRO A 15 -49.87 -1.26 4.61
N ARG A 16 -50.58 -2.38 4.45
CA ARG A 16 -50.05 -3.75 4.54
C ARG A 16 -49.28 -4.08 3.27
N LEU A 17 -47.98 -4.35 3.39
CA LEU A 17 -47.21 -5.05 2.36
C LEU A 17 -47.42 -6.56 2.54
N HIS A 18 -48.16 -7.18 1.61
CA HIS A 18 -48.31 -8.63 1.54
C HIS A 18 -46.98 -9.26 1.12
N VAL A 19 -46.28 -9.89 2.07
CA VAL A 19 -45.12 -10.74 1.77
C VAL A 19 -45.62 -12.17 1.55
N ALA A 20 -45.54 -12.64 0.31
CA ALA A 20 -45.88 -14.03 -0.04
C ALA A 20 -44.94 -15.03 0.64
N SER A 21 -45.48 -16.18 1.00
CA SER A 21 -44.95 -17.24 1.88
C SER A 21 -43.78 -18.07 1.29
N ARG A 22 -42.81 -17.45 0.61
CA ARG A 22 -41.60 -18.15 0.11
C ARG A 22 -40.24 -17.60 0.56
N GLN A 23 -40.21 -16.61 1.44
CA GLN A 23 -38.93 -16.06 1.94
C GLN A 23 -38.39 -16.70 3.24
N ARG A 24 -39.06 -17.71 3.80
CA ARG A 24 -38.55 -18.42 5.02
C ARG A 24 -37.63 -19.62 4.75
N LYS A 25 -37.31 -19.96 3.49
CA LYS A 25 -36.42 -21.10 3.16
C LYS A 25 -35.04 -20.74 2.59
N HIS A 26 -34.71 -19.45 2.41
CA HIS A 26 -33.38 -19.04 1.93
C HIS A 26 -32.38 -18.69 3.04
N ALA A 27 -32.81 -18.60 4.30
CA ALA A 27 -31.90 -18.36 5.44
C ALA A 27 -31.26 -19.62 6.04
N ARG A 28 -31.47 -20.82 5.45
CA ARG A 28 -30.90 -22.09 5.93
C ARG A 28 -30.03 -22.84 4.93
N ARG A 29 -29.75 -22.26 3.75
CA ARG A 29 -28.83 -22.85 2.75
C ARG A 29 -27.67 -21.95 2.32
N ALA A 30 -27.45 -20.82 2.99
CA ALA A 30 -26.26 -19.99 2.82
C ALA A 30 -25.13 -20.39 3.79
N ARG A 31 -24.80 -21.67 3.84
CA ARG A 31 -23.51 -22.17 4.37
C ARG A 31 -22.97 -23.11 3.31
N GLY A 32 -22.05 -22.60 2.49
CA GLY A 32 -21.45 -23.34 1.38
C GLY A 32 -21.61 -22.63 0.03
N ALA A 33 -21.05 -21.43 -0.08
CA ALA A 33 -20.67 -20.78 -1.35
C ALA A 33 -19.88 -19.51 -1.00
N ALA A 34 -18.65 -19.69 -0.53
CA ALA A 34 -17.64 -18.65 -0.61
C ALA A 34 -16.99 -18.78 -1.99
N GLY A 35 -16.98 -17.70 -2.77
CA GLY A 35 -16.33 -17.66 -4.09
C GLY A 35 -17.29 -17.35 -5.23
N LEU A 36 -17.73 -16.10 -5.31
CA LEU A 36 -18.05 -15.42 -6.58
C LEU A 36 -18.19 -13.93 -6.26
N ILE A 37 -17.14 -13.20 -6.62
CA ILE A 37 -17.08 -11.75 -6.52
C ILE A 37 -18.13 -11.13 -7.45
N ASP A 38 -18.69 -10.06 -6.93
CA ASP A 38 -19.77 -9.24 -7.42
C ASP A 38 -19.49 -8.64 -8.81
N ALA A 39 -20.17 -9.16 -9.83
CA ALA A 39 -20.09 -8.63 -11.19
C ALA A 39 -20.91 -7.34 -11.40
N PHE A 40 -21.48 -6.76 -10.35
CA PHE A 40 -22.43 -5.65 -10.45
C PHE A 40 -21.87 -4.25 -10.17
N ASP A 41 -20.63 -4.11 -9.67
CA ASP A 41 -20.16 -2.80 -9.16
C ASP A 41 -19.35 -1.92 -10.12
N LEU A 42 -19.36 -2.25 -11.43
CA LEU A 42 -18.63 -1.49 -12.46
C LEU A 42 -19.54 -0.77 -13.45
N VAL A 43 -20.68 -0.24 -12.97
CA VAL A 43 -21.60 0.52 -13.82
C VAL A 43 -22.08 1.78 -13.12
N GLY A 44 -21.33 2.87 -13.29
CA GLY A 44 -21.82 4.18 -12.85
C GLY A 44 -20.90 5.32 -13.24
N ARG A 45 -21.15 5.93 -14.42
CA ARG A 45 -21.27 7.39 -14.63
C ARG A 45 -21.17 7.77 -16.12
N ASP A 46 -22.22 7.50 -16.89
CA ASP A 46 -22.64 8.32 -18.04
C ASP A 46 -24.06 7.91 -18.46
N ALA A 47 -24.99 8.87 -18.53
CA ALA A 47 -26.41 8.61 -18.78
C ALA A 47 -26.73 8.29 -20.26
N GLN A 48 -25.86 8.66 -21.20
CA GLN A 48 -26.07 8.38 -22.63
C GLN A 48 -25.53 6.99 -23.02
N VAL A 49 -24.51 6.49 -22.30
CA VAL A 49 -23.96 5.13 -22.46
C VAL A 49 -24.90 4.05 -21.90
N ALA A 50 -25.72 4.38 -20.89
CA ALA A 50 -26.68 3.46 -20.26
C ALA A 50 -27.84 3.04 -21.20
N ALA A 51 -28.22 3.91 -22.15
CA ALA A 51 -29.36 3.65 -23.04
C ALA A 51 -29.03 2.64 -24.15
N GLU A 52 -27.82 2.70 -24.72
CA GLU A 52 -27.43 1.82 -25.83
C GLU A 52 -26.88 0.46 -25.37
N ARG A 53 -26.33 0.35 -24.16
CA ARG A 53 -25.81 -0.92 -23.60
C ARG A 53 -26.85 -1.83 -22.95
N ARG A 54 -28.10 -1.38 -22.81
CA ARG A 54 -29.20 -2.24 -22.35
C ARG A 54 -29.41 -3.43 -23.30
N VAL A 55 -29.22 -3.20 -24.60
CA VAL A 55 -29.32 -4.23 -25.65
C VAL A 55 -28.18 -5.26 -25.57
N LEU A 56 -26.99 -4.87 -25.09
CA LEU A 56 -25.84 -5.78 -24.98
C LEU A 56 -25.91 -6.64 -23.70
N LEU A 57 -26.34 -6.04 -22.59
CA LEU A 57 -26.50 -6.73 -21.29
C LEU A 57 -27.69 -7.68 -21.26
N GLU A 58 -28.82 -7.32 -21.88
CA GLU A 58 -29.97 -8.24 -22.02
C GLU A 58 -29.67 -9.42 -22.96
N ARG A 59 -28.71 -9.25 -23.88
CA ARG A 59 -28.31 -10.28 -24.84
C ARG A 59 -27.06 -11.05 -24.44
N LEU A 60 -26.32 -10.66 -23.41
CA LEU A 60 -25.09 -11.37 -22.99
C LEU A 60 -25.34 -12.82 -22.59
N PRO A 61 -26.43 -13.17 -21.87
CA PRO A 61 -26.81 -14.57 -21.65
C PRO A 61 -27.24 -15.26 -22.96
N GLN A 62 -27.85 -14.53 -23.90
CA GLN A 62 -28.28 -15.06 -25.19
C GLN A 62 -27.08 -15.30 -26.14
N LEU A 63 -26.01 -14.52 -25.99
CA LEU A 63 -24.74 -14.61 -26.70
C LEU A 63 -23.84 -15.72 -26.15
N LEU A 64 -23.90 -15.98 -24.84
CA LEU A 64 -23.14 -17.03 -24.16
C LEU A 64 -23.84 -18.40 -24.20
N PHE A 65 -25.18 -18.45 -24.19
CA PHE A 65 -25.95 -19.70 -24.03
C PHE A 65 -26.92 -20.01 -25.19
N GLY A 66 -26.97 -19.19 -26.23
CA GLY A 66 -27.63 -19.50 -27.50
C GLY A 66 -29.17 -19.58 -27.49
N ARG A 67 -29.87 -19.47 -26.34
CA ARG A 67 -31.34 -19.24 -26.19
C ARG A 67 -31.70 -18.95 -24.71
N GLU A 68 -32.87 -18.36 -24.45
CA GLU A 68 -33.37 -18.04 -23.09
C GLU A 68 -33.46 -19.29 -22.18
N ARG A 69 -32.65 -19.36 -21.11
CA ARG A 69 -32.85 -20.29 -19.98
C ARG A 69 -32.50 -19.63 -18.64
N LYS A 70 -33.21 -20.04 -17.57
CA LYS A 70 -33.04 -19.54 -16.20
C LYS A 70 -31.96 -20.33 -15.44
N VAL A 71 -31.23 -19.62 -14.57
CA VAL A 71 -30.02 -20.01 -13.82
C VAL A 71 -30.13 -21.33 -13.02
N ALA A 72 -31.32 -21.82 -12.69
CA ALA A 72 -31.52 -22.97 -11.80
C ALA A 72 -31.30 -24.37 -12.43
N GLN A 73 -30.69 -24.50 -13.61
CA GLN A 73 -30.54 -25.76 -14.35
C GLN A 73 -29.09 -26.20 -14.63
N VAL A 74 -28.10 -25.60 -13.96
CA VAL A 74 -26.67 -25.93 -14.18
C VAL A 74 -26.27 -27.15 -13.32
N GLY A 75 -25.89 -28.25 -13.97
CA GLY A 75 -25.24 -29.43 -13.38
C GLY A 75 -23.87 -29.69 -14.06
N GLU A 76 -23.03 -30.50 -13.41
CA GLU A 76 -21.55 -30.64 -13.52
C GLU A 76 -20.87 -30.76 -14.91
N ALA A 77 -19.54 -30.55 -14.92
CA ALA A 77 -18.67 -30.19 -16.03
C ALA A 77 -18.15 -31.35 -16.93
N ASP A 78 -17.87 -31.05 -18.21
CA ASP A 78 -17.10 -31.90 -19.13
C ASP A 78 -16.27 -31.03 -20.13
N GLU A 79 -15.05 -31.46 -20.45
CA GLU A 79 -13.89 -30.62 -20.80
C GLU A 79 -13.54 -30.49 -22.32
N ARG A 80 -14.38 -30.91 -23.28
CA ARG A 80 -13.86 -31.25 -24.63
C ARG A 80 -14.41 -30.54 -25.89
N VAL A 81 -14.81 -29.27 -25.88
CA VAL A 81 -15.21 -28.60 -27.15
C VAL A 81 -14.67 -27.18 -27.27
N ALA A 82 -14.11 -26.79 -28.41
CA ALA A 82 -13.69 -25.41 -28.69
C ALA A 82 -14.76 -24.68 -29.50
N HIS A 83 -15.21 -23.52 -29.03
CA HIS A 83 -16.30 -22.79 -29.67
C HIS A 83 -15.83 -22.10 -30.99
N PRO A 84 -16.52 -22.26 -32.13
CA PRO A 84 -16.06 -21.75 -33.43
C PRO A 84 -15.92 -20.22 -33.52
N ARG A 85 -16.55 -19.46 -32.61
CA ARG A 85 -16.38 -17.99 -32.50
C ARG A 85 -15.08 -17.54 -31.83
N LEU A 86 -14.32 -18.43 -31.17
CA LEU A 86 -12.96 -18.11 -30.70
C LEU A 86 -11.99 -17.93 -31.87
N ALA A 87 -12.16 -18.69 -32.94
CA ALA A 87 -11.38 -18.51 -34.18
C ALA A 87 -11.77 -17.21 -34.91
N GLU A 88 -13.00 -16.74 -34.71
CA GLU A 88 -13.48 -15.45 -35.21
C GLU A 88 -12.89 -14.29 -34.38
N LEU A 89 -12.84 -14.43 -33.06
CA LEU A 89 -12.15 -13.50 -32.14
C LEU A 89 -10.63 -13.41 -32.45
N ALA A 90 -9.98 -14.56 -32.69
CA ALA A 90 -8.59 -14.64 -33.10
C ALA A 90 -8.28 -13.91 -34.41
N ARG A 91 -9.21 -14.01 -35.39
CA ARG A 91 -9.13 -13.28 -36.66
C ARG A 91 -9.37 -11.78 -36.48
N ILE A 92 -10.26 -11.38 -35.58
CA ILE A 92 -10.54 -9.99 -35.24
C ILE A 92 -9.32 -9.34 -34.56
N GLU A 93 -8.56 -10.10 -33.76
CA GLU A 93 -7.36 -9.64 -33.03
C GLU A 93 -6.03 -9.80 -33.81
N GLY A 94 -6.06 -10.32 -35.04
CA GLY A 94 -4.86 -10.52 -35.85
C GLY A 94 -3.87 -11.58 -35.33
N ARG A 95 -4.26 -12.43 -34.38
CA ARG A 95 -3.40 -13.45 -33.77
C ARG A 95 -3.55 -14.80 -34.50
N ARG A 96 -2.43 -15.47 -34.79
CA ARG A 96 -2.42 -16.90 -35.16
C ARG A 96 -2.19 -17.73 -33.90
N PHE A 97 -3.21 -18.41 -33.41
CA PHE A 97 -3.05 -19.43 -32.39
C PHE A 97 -2.56 -20.72 -33.05
N ALA A 98 -1.39 -21.23 -32.65
CA ALA A 98 -0.93 -22.55 -33.08
C ALA A 98 -1.88 -23.67 -32.60
N ASN A 99 -2.52 -23.46 -31.45
CA ASN A 99 -3.66 -24.22 -30.92
C ASN A 99 -4.68 -23.23 -30.31
N PRO A 100 -5.91 -23.11 -30.83
CA PRO A 100 -6.91 -22.20 -30.28
C PRO A 100 -7.37 -22.66 -28.87
N PRO A 101 -7.72 -21.73 -27.95
CA PRO A 101 -8.28 -22.09 -26.65
C PRO A 101 -9.58 -22.89 -26.84
N VAL A 102 -9.74 -23.95 -26.05
CA VAL A 102 -10.94 -24.81 -26.04
C VAL A 102 -11.87 -24.32 -24.94
N LEU A 103 -12.97 -23.64 -25.29
CA LEU A 103 -14.04 -23.29 -24.37
C LEU A 103 -15.21 -24.27 -24.50
N ALA A 104 -15.30 -25.22 -23.56
CA ALA A 104 -16.29 -26.29 -23.56
C ALA A 104 -17.66 -25.81 -23.07
N PHE A 105 -18.69 -26.03 -23.89
CA PHE A 105 -20.09 -25.86 -23.54
C PHE A 105 -20.96 -26.96 -24.17
N PRO A 106 -22.05 -27.39 -23.51
CA PRO A 106 -22.86 -28.50 -23.98
C PRO A 106 -23.67 -28.11 -25.21
N CYS A 107 -23.57 -28.92 -26.27
CA CYS A 107 -24.45 -28.85 -27.43
C CYS A 107 -25.41 -30.05 -27.42
N ARG A 108 -26.61 -29.89 -27.98
CA ARG A 108 -27.10 -30.84 -28.97
C ARG A 108 -28.04 -30.22 -30.01
N ASP A 109 -27.59 -30.34 -31.25
CA ASP A 109 -28.28 -30.74 -32.48
C ASP A 109 -29.55 -30.00 -32.94
N ARG A 110 -29.42 -29.17 -33.99
CA ARG A 110 -30.01 -29.35 -35.35
C ARG A 110 -29.72 -28.14 -36.28
N GLU A 111 -29.72 -28.42 -37.58
CA GLU A 111 -29.21 -27.70 -38.79
C GLU A 111 -29.40 -26.18 -38.97
N PRO A 112 -28.60 -25.52 -39.86
CA PRO A 112 -28.47 -24.06 -39.94
C PRO A 112 -29.35 -23.39 -41.01
N PRO A 113 -29.60 -22.06 -40.92
CA PRO A 113 -29.59 -21.26 -42.15
C PRO A 113 -28.76 -19.96 -42.07
N ARG A 114 -27.73 -19.96 -42.91
CA ARG A 114 -27.22 -18.98 -43.89
C ARG A 114 -27.51 -17.46 -43.80
N PHE A 115 -26.43 -16.73 -44.19
CA PHE A 115 -26.31 -15.38 -44.80
C PHE A 115 -26.45 -14.16 -43.86
N LEU A 116 -25.75 -13.01 -43.99
CA LEU A 116 -24.53 -12.48 -44.65
C LEU A 116 -24.33 -11.04 -44.04
N PRO A 117 -23.37 -10.18 -44.44
CA PRO A 117 -22.42 -9.53 -43.54
C PRO A 117 -22.66 -8.01 -43.32
N ARG A 118 -21.71 -7.38 -42.58
CA ARG A 118 -21.31 -5.95 -42.52
C ARG A 118 -21.52 -5.33 -41.13
N ARG A 119 -20.68 -4.42 -40.61
CA ARG A 119 -19.40 -3.80 -41.03
C ARG A 119 -18.83 -3.10 -39.77
N ARG A 120 -17.49 -3.12 -39.67
CA ARG A 120 -16.57 -2.15 -39.02
C ARG A 120 -17.02 -1.42 -37.74
N LEU A 121 -16.24 -1.61 -36.67
CA LEU A 121 -15.84 -0.49 -35.83
C LEU A 121 -14.45 -0.77 -35.24
N ASP A 122 -13.50 0.12 -35.55
CA ASP A 122 -12.16 0.18 -34.97
C ASP A 122 -12.26 0.75 -33.55
N LEU A 123 -11.64 0.12 -32.55
CA LEU A 123 -11.38 0.70 -31.23
C LEU A 123 -10.14 0.04 -30.62
N ALA A 124 -9.10 0.84 -30.39
CA ALA A 124 -7.89 0.44 -29.68
C ALA A 124 -8.17 0.35 -28.17
N LEU A 125 -7.66 -0.71 -27.52
CA LEU A 125 -7.66 -0.89 -26.06
C LEU A 125 -6.22 -1.11 -25.56
N PRO A 126 -5.90 -0.69 -24.32
CA PRO A 126 -4.58 -0.84 -23.71
C PRO A 126 -4.28 -2.28 -23.23
N ASP A 127 -2.98 -2.55 -23.11
CA ASP A 127 -2.26 -3.82 -22.89
C ASP A 127 -2.64 -4.68 -21.66
N PRO A 128 -2.21 -5.97 -21.64
CA PRO A 128 -2.93 -7.06 -20.97
C PRO A 128 -2.58 -7.28 -19.49
N VAL A 129 -3.58 -7.77 -18.75
CA VAL A 129 -3.42 -8.38 -17.43
C VAL A 129 -2.65 -9.70 -17.58
N PRO A 130 -1.54 -9.93 -16.84
CA PRO A 130 -0.82 -11.19 -16.90
C PRO A 130 -1.65 -12.31 -16.27
N LEU A 131 -2.02 -13.31 -17.08
CA LEU A 131 -2.53 -14.58 -16.60
C LEU A 131 -1.37 -15.43 -16.07
N ALA A 132 -1.44 -15.82 -14.81
CA ALA A 132 -0.53 -16.79 -14.21
C ALA A 132 -0.59 -18.13 -14.96
N VAL A 133 0.55 -18.58 -15.49
CA VAL A 133 0.69 -19.92 -16.08
C VAL A 133 0.97 -20.90 -14.95
N ILE A 134 -0.02 -21.74 -14.62
CA ILE A 134 0.20 -22.92 -13.78
C ILE A 134 0.75 -24.01 -14.69
N ALA A 135 2.07 -24.22 -14.67
CA ALA A 135 2.70 -25.36 -15.32
C ALA A 135 2.57 -26.59 -14.42
N THR A 136 1.56 -27.43 -14.64
CA THR A 136 1.52 -28.79 -14.08
C THR A 136 2.36 -29.71 -14.95
N GLN A 137 3.58 -30.08 -14.51
CA GLN A 137 4.25 -31.27 -15.03
C GLN A 137 3.72 -32.50 -14.30
N ALA A 138 3.27 -33.50 -15.06
CA ALA A 138 2.88 -34.79 -14.51
C ALA A 138 4.14 -35.52 -14.00
N ALA A 139 4.20 -35.79 -12.70
CA ALA A 139 5.29 -36.55 -12.08
C ALA A 139 4.91 -38.01 -11.87
N CYS A 140 5.82 -38.88 -12.29
CA CYS A 140 5.84 -40.32 -12.14
C CYS A 140 5.78 -40.75 -10.66
N SER A 141 5.07 -41.84 -10.38
CA SER A 141 4.60 -42.30 -9.06
C SER A 141 5.65 -42.89 -8.11
N ARG A 142 6.92 -42.44 -8.13
CA ARG A 142 7.98 -43.02 -7.26
C ARG A 142 8.97 -42.08 -6.59
N CYS A 143 8.73 -40.78 -6.56
CA CYS A 143 9.57 -39.87 -5.77
C CYS A 143 8.69 -39.00 -4.87
N HIS A 144 8.77 -39.21 -3.55
CA HIS A 144 8.26 -38.24 -2.60
C HIS A 144 9.09 -36.96 -2.73
N VAL A 145 8.50 -35.93 -3.34
CA VAL A 145 9.00 -34.56 -3.25
C VAL A 145 7.92 -33.78 -2.53
N GLU A 146 8.21 -33.34 -1.31
CA GLU A 146 7.42 -32.31 -0.64
C GLU A 146 7.53 -31.03 -1.48
N ALA A 147 6.45 -30.68 -2.18
CA ALA A 147 6.30 -29.36 -2.73
C ALA A 147 5.99 -28.40 -1.57
N GLN A 148 7.02 -27.75 -1.04
CA GLN A 148 6.81 -26.50 -0.32
C GLN A 148 6.24 -25.49 -1.31
N ILE A 149 4.95 -25.21 -1.20
CA ILE A 149 4.33 -24.07 -1.87
C ILE A 149 4.83 -22.83 -1.13
N THR A 150 5.90 -22.23 -1.63
CA THR A 150 6.29 -20.89 -1.22
C THR A 150 5.29 -19.92 -1.84
N LEU A 151 4.19 -19.67 -1.14
CA LEU A 151 3.23 -18.59 -1.42
C LEU A 151 3.78 -17.22 -0.97
N ALA A 152 5.09 -17.02 -1.11
CA ALA A 152 5.68 -15.70 -1.13
C ALA A 152 5.84 -15.37 -2.62
N GLY A 153 4.92 -14.56 -3.16
CA GLY A 153 5.03 -14.09 -4.54
C GLY A 153 6.47 -13.62 -4.75
N VAL A 154 7.17 -14.25 -5.69
CA VAL A 154 8.55 -13.89 -6.02
C VAL A 154 8.48 -12.47 -6.57
N VAL A 155 8.67 -11.49 -5.70
CA VAL A 155 8.93 -10.14 -6.15
C VAL A 155 10.27 -10.25 -6.88
N GLY A 156 10.23 -10.09 -8.20
CA GLY A 156 11.38 -10.29 -9.06
C GLY A 156 12.56 -9.39 -8.69
N LEU A 157 13.69 -9.54 -9.38
CA LEU A 157 14.84 -8.64 -9.20
C LEU A 157 14.41 -7.17 -9.27
N LEU A 158 15.05 -6.30 -8.49
CA LEU A 158 14.71 -4.88 -8.44
C LEU A 158 13.23 -4.63 -8.08
N PRO A 159 12.74 -5.15 -6.93
CA PRO A 159 11.40 -4.83 -6.46
C PRO A 159 11.25 -3.33 -6.22
N THR A 160 10.07 -2.79 -6.48
CA THR A 160 9.72 -1.40 -6.21
C THR A 160 8.91 -1.27 -4.93
N THR A 161 9.13 -0.18 -4.19
CA THR A 161 8.35 0.14 -2.98
C THR A 161 8.19 1.65 -2.81
N VAL A 162 7.34 2.06 -1.86
CA VAL A 162 7.28 3.43 -1.36
C VAL A 162 7.94 3.51 0.01
N VAL A 163 8.49 4.65 0.40
CA VAL A 163 9.15 4.78 1.72
C VAL A 163 8.16 4.70 2.87
N GLY A 164 7.02 5.39 2.76
CA GLY A 164 6.00 5.47 3.80
C GLY A 164 4.77 6.21 3.29
N SER A 165 4.60 7.46 3.74
CA SER A 165 3.49 8.33 3.35
C SER A 165 3.28 8.54 1.84
N TYR A 166 2.00 8.58 1.45
CA TYR A 166 1.50 9.02 0.15
C TYR A 166 0.66 10.31 0.34
N PRO A 167 0.43 11.15 -0.69
CA PRO A 167 -0.38 12.36 -0.54
C PRO A 167 -1.78 12.07 0.00
N GLN A 168 -2.12 12.71 1.12
CA GLN A 168 -3.48 12.70 1.65
C GLN A 168 -4.39 13.56 0.75
N PRO A 169 -5.63 13.12 0.46
CA PRO A 169 -6.54 13.90 -0.35
C PRO A 169 -6.88 15.27 0.28
N ASP A 170 -6.99 16.29 -0.56
CA ASP A 170 -7.27 17.68 -0.14
C ASP A 170 -8.61 17.83 0.61
N TRP A 171 -9.57 16.93 0.35
CA TRP A 171 -10.86 16.88 1.04
C TRP A 171 -10.76 16.26 2.44
N LEU A 172 -9.68 15.51 2.74
CA LEU A 172 -9.44 14.90 4.04
C LEU A 172 -8.64 15.83 4.96
N VAL A 173 -7.61 16.48 4.41
CA VAL A 173 -6.62 17.26 5.18
C VAL A 173 -6.47 18.69 4.65
N ASP A 174 -6.32 19.65 5.56
CA ASP A 174 -5.89 21.01 5.21
C ASP A 174 -4.41 21.04 4.84
N ARG A 175 -4.14 20.97 3.54
CA ARG A 175 -2.78 20.94 3.00
C ARG A 175 -1.99 22.23 3.20
N THR A 176 -2.66 23.38 3.22
CA THR A 176 -2.01 24.66 3.50
C THR A 176 -1.46 24.66 4.91
N MET A 177 -2.26 24.20 5.87
CA MET A 177 -1.84 24.05 7.26
C MET A 177 -0.81 22.93 7.45
N LEU A 178 -0.89 21.87 6.66
CA LEU A 178 0.11 20.80 6.70
C LEU A 178 1.47 21.28 6.20
N GLY A 179 1.50 22.04 5.10
CA GLY A 179 2.73 22.55 4.47
C GLY A 179 3.36 23.74 5.20
N SER A 180 2.60 24.48 6.03
CA SER A 180 3.11 25.66 6.72
C SER A 180 3.90 25.36 8.00
N ARG A 181 4.04 24.09 8.39
CA ARG A 181 4.71 23.68 9.63
C ARG A 181 5.48 22.38 9.49
N LEU A 182 6.36 22.14 10.45
CA LEU A 182 6.99 20.84 10.65
C LEU A 182 5.96 19.76 10.97
N PRO A 183 6.26 18.47 10.71
CA PRO A 183 5.35 17.39 11.07
C PRO A 183 5.05 17.45 12.57
N PRO A 184 3.78 17.54 12.97
CA PRO A 184 3.42 17.74 14.37
C PRO A 184 3.87 16.54 15.22
N ARG A 185 4.42 16.81 16.41
CA ARG A 185 4.83 15.76 17.37
C ARG A 185 3.79 15.49 18.43
N VAL A 186 2.83 16.39 18.54
CA VAL A 186 1.65 16.31 19.40
C VAL A 186 0.40 16.29 18.51
N ARG A 187 -0.77 16.02 19.11
CA ARG A 187 -2.05 15.97 18.40
C ARG A 187 -2.33 17.27 17.66
N ALA A 188 -2.59 17.17 16.36
CA ALA A 188 -2.90 18.27 15.46
C ALA A 188 -4.27 18.03 14.79
N ARG A 189 -5.31 17.91 15.62
CA ARG A 189 -6.67 17.55 15.16
C ARG A 189 -7.24 18.54 14.16
N GLU A 190 -6.79 19.78 14.21
CA GLU A 190 -7.19 20.88 13.34
C GLU A 190 -6.81 20.70 11.86
N ILE A 191 -5.92 19.74 11.53
CA ILE A 191 -5.60 19.45 10.12
C ILE A 191 -6.71 18.70 9.40
N TRP A 192 -7.56 17.99 10.13
CA TRP A 192 -8.60 17.15 9.52
C TRP A 192 -9.79 18.02 9.12
N ARG A 193 -10.18 17.96 7.84
CA ARG A 193 -11.35 18.69 7.33
C ARG A 193 -12.67 17.99 7.66
N VAL A 194 -12.61 16.69 7.91
CA VAL A 194 -13.78 15.84 8.16
C VAL A 194 -14.12 15.89 9.65
N ALA A 195 -15.41 16.02 9.96
CA ALA A 195 -15.88 16.03 11.34
C ALA A 195 -15.52 14.72 12.07
N PRO A 196 -15.24 14.76 13.40
CA PRO A 196 -14.76 13.60 14.15
C PRO A 196 -15.59 12.32 13.98
N ASP A 197 -16.93 12.44 13.96
CA ASP A 197 -17.86 11.31 13.84
C ASP A 197 -17.76 10.57 12.49
N PHE A 198 -17.19 11.21 11.46
CA PHE A 198 -17.02 10.62 10.12
C PHE A 198 -15.55 10.42 9.74
N LEU A 199 -14.61 10.86 10.59
CA LEU A 199 -13.19 10.93 10.24
C LEU A 199 -12.60 9.54 9.94
N GLU A 200 -12.92 8.52 10.74
CA GLU A 200 -12.39 7.17 10.55
C GLU A 200 -12.83 6.57 9.21
N HIS A 201 -14.11 6.69 8.86
CA HIS A 201 -14.63 6.22 7.56
C HIS A 201 -13.98 6.97 6.40
N ALA A 202 -13.84 8.30 6.51
CA ALA A 202 -13.20 9.12 5.49
C ALA A 202 -11.70 8.77 5.32
N GLN A 203 -11.02 8.43 6.42
CA GLN A 203 -9.64 7.96 6.42
C GLN A 203 -9.52 6.58 5.75
N ASP A 204 -10.47 5.68 5.97
CA ASP A 204 -10.53 4.37 5.31
C ASP A 204 -10.71 4.52 3.79
N ASP A 205 -11.67 5.35 3.36
CA ASP A 205 -11.89 5.65 1.94
C ASP A 205 -10.65 6.27 1.28
N ALA A 206 -10.01 7.23 1.96
CA ALA A 206 -8.78 7.86 1.46
C ALA A 206 -7.61 6.87 1.40
N THR A 207 -7.56 5.90 2.31
CA THR A 207 -6.53 4.85 2.30
C THR A 207 -6.71 3.95 1.09
N LEU A 208 -7.95 3.55 0.76
CA LEU A 208 -8.23 2.79 -0.46
C LEU A 208 -7.78 3.55 -1.72
N VAL A 209 -7.97 4.86 -1.74
CA VAL A 209 -7.49 5.71 -2.84
C VAL A 209 -5.96 5.64 -3.00
N ALA A 210 -5.20 5.72 -1.90
CA ALA A 210 -3.74 5.59 -1.93
C ALA A 210 -3.28 4.19 -2.37
N ILE A 211 -3.92 3.13 -1.84
CA ILE A 211 -3.66 1.74 -2.22
C ILE A 211 -3.86 1.56 -3.73
N ARG A 212 -5.00 1.99 -4.27
CA ARG A 212 -5.30 1.86 -5.72
C ARG A 212 -4.35 2.67 -6.59
N ASP A 213 -3.87 3.82 -6.14
CA ASP A 213 -2.86 4.59 -6.86
C ASP A 213 -1.53 3.87 -6.95
N MET A 214 -1.01 3.35 -5.82
CA MET A 214 0.23 2.58 -5.81
C MET A 214 0.10 1.30 -6.63
N GLU A 215 -1.07 0.67 -6.59
CA GLU A 215 -1.36 -0.49 -7.43
C GLU A 215 -1.31 -0.17 -8.91
N ARG A 216 -2.06 0.85 -9.34
CA ARG A 216 -2.12 1.32 -10.73
C ARG A 216 -0.78 1.84 -11.24
N ALA A 217 0.05 2.40 -10.37
CA ALA A 217 1.40 2.82 -10.71
C ALA A 217 2.37 1.65 -10.94
N GLY A 218 2.01 0.43 -10.49
CA GLY A 218 2.84 -0.77 -10.67
C GLY A 218 3.84 -1.04 -9.53
N ILE A 219 3.61 -0.50 -8.32
CA ILE A 219 4.53 -0.68 -7.18
C ILE A 219 4.39 -2.08 -6.54
N ASP A 220 5.49 -2.82 -6.43
CA ASP A 220 5.48 -4.21 -5.97
C ASP A 220 5.12 -4.37 -4.48
N ILE A 221 5.73 -3.53 -3.61
CA ILE A 221 5.53 -3.54 -2.15
C ILE A 221 4.92 -2.20 -1.73
N ILE A 222 3.66 -2.22 -1.30
CA ILE A 222 2.88 -1.00 -1.01
C ILE A 222 2.67 -0.77 0.49
N THR A 223 2.32 0.46 0.87
CA THR A 223 1.93 0.84 2.24
C THR A 223 0.44 1.22 2.26
N ASP A 224 -0.07 1.63 3.41
CA ASP A 224 -1.38 2.30 3.53
C ASP A 224 -1.30 3.81 3.18
N GLY A 225 -0.13 4.27 2.75
CA GLY A 225 0.16 5.68 2.49
C GLY A 225 0.21 6.56 3.75
N GLU A 226 0.20 5.98 4.95
CA GLU A 226 0.12 6.69 6.24
C GLU A 226 -1.06 7.69 6.30
N VAL A 227 -2.13 7.40 5.57
CA VAL A 227 -3.22 8.34 5.30
C VAL A 227 -3.96 8.75 6.58
N ARG A 228 -3.96 7.88 7.60
CA ARG A 228 -4.61 8.14 8.90
C ARG A 228 -3.75 8.91 9.88
N ARG A 229 -2.54 9.30 9.48
CA ARG A 229 -1.52 9.86 10.39
C ARG A 229 -1.33 11.36 10.17
N GLU A 230 -1.44 12.13 11.25
CA GLU A 230 -1.08 13.55 11.27
C GLU A 230 0.42 13.74 11.01
N SER A 231 1.24 12.87 11.61
CA SER A 231 2.67 12.69 11.34
C SER A 231 3.06 11.24 11.57
N TYR A 232 4.22 10.84 11.04
CA TYR A 232 4.74 9.49 11.23
C TYR A 232 5.04 9.14 12.70
N SER A 233 5.25 10.14 13.58
CA SER A 233 5.71 9.91 14.96
C SER A 233 4.61 10.03 16.01
N ASN A 234 3.64 10.93 15.82
CA ASN A 234 2.68 11.30 16.87
C ASN A 234 1.73 10.14 17.25
N ARG A 235 1.33 9.30 16.30
CA ARG A 235 0.30 8.28 16.58
C ARG A 235 0.77 7.23 17.59
N PHE A 236 2.04 6.84 17.52
CA PHE A 236 2.63 5.86 18.44
C PHE A 236 2.67 6.37 19.89
N ALA A 237 3.03 7.64 20.06
CA ALA A 237 3.04 8.33 21.34
C ALA A 237 1.69 8.23 22.09
N THR A 238 0.56 8.19 21.38
CA THR A 238 -0.79 8.08 21.99
C THR A 238 -1.12 6.75 22.65
N ALA A 239 -0.25 5.75 22.55
CA ALA A 239 -0.42 4.44 23.16
C ALA A 239 0.57 4.16 24.30
N LEU A 240 1.39 5.14 24.68
CA LEU A 240 2.42 4.99 25.69
C LEU A 240 1.96 5.57 27.04
N GLU A 241 1.90 4.71 28.05
CA GLU A 241 1.94 5.11 29.45
C GLU A 241 3.26 5.82 29.73
N GLY A 242 3.27 6.76 30.68
CA GLY A 242 4.44 7.58 31.01
C GLY A 242 4.66 8.77 30.08
N MET A 243 3.82 8.95 29.05
CA MET A 243 3.89 10.09 28.13
C MET A 243 2.73 11.08 28.35
N ASP A 244 3.06 12.35 28.62
CA ASP A 244 2.11 13.46 28.70
C ASP A 244 2.02 14.19 27.35
N LEU A 245 0.86 14.07 26.72
CA LEU A 245 0.52 14.69 25.44
C LEU A 245 -0.30 15.97 25.59
N ASP A 246 -0.87 16.21 26.77
CA ASP A 246 -1.80 17.29 27.02
C ASP A 246 -1.09 18.54 27.55
N ASN A 247 0.08 18.36 28.19
CA ASN A 247 0.97 19.44 28.61
C ASN A 247 2.32 19.34 27.87
N PRO A 248 2.40 19.75 26.59
CA PRO A 248 3.58 19.55 25.78
C PRO A 248 4.80 20.32 26.30
N GLY A 249 5.96 19.67 26.19
CA GLY A 249 7.28 20.26 26.42
C GLY A 249 7.86 20.85 25.14
N THR A 250 9.17 21.08 25.13
CA THR A 250 9.90 21.60 23.97
C THR A 250 11.18 20.81 23.71
N ALA A 251 11.41 20.45 22.45
CA ALA A 251 12.69 19.89 22.00
C ALA A 251 13.11 20.56 20.68
N LEU A 252 14.41 20.49 20.39
CA LEU A 252 14.95 21.00 19.13
C LEU A 252 14.68 20.02 18.01
N ASP A 253 13.99 20.48 16.98
CA ASP A 253 13.80 19.73 15.75
C ASP A 253 15.12 19.52 14.99
N ARG A 254 15.02 18.80 13.86
CA ARG A 254 16.16 18.49 12.99
C ARG A 254 16.78 19.71 12.29
N THR A 255 16.07 20.82 12.19
CA THR A 255 16.56 22.11 11.69
C THR A 255 17.13 23.01 12.78
N GLY A 256 17.01 22.59 14.05
CA GLY A 256 17.52 23.30 15.21
C GLY A 256 16.53 24.28 15.84
N HIS A 257 15.27 24.33 15.39
CA HIS A 257 14.25 25.19 16.00
C HIS A 257 13.50 24.46 17.11
N ALA A 258 12.98 25.22 18.08
CA ALA A 258 12.15 24.70 19.15
C ALA A 258 10.80 24.24 18.60
N ASN A 259 10.40 23.02 18.94
CA ASN A 259 9.14 22.42 18.50
C ASN A 259 8.40 21.78 19.70
N PRO A 260 7.08 21.95 19.82
CA PRO A 260 6.30 21.27 20.84
C PRO A 260 6.41 19.76 20.71
N VAL A 261 6.68 19.07 21.82
CA VAL A 261 6.86 17.61 21.89
C VAL A 261 6.15 17.03 23.12
N PRO A 262 5.79 15.74 23.10
CA PRO A 262 5.38 15.04 24.31
C PRO A 262 6.44 15.11 25.41
N ARG A 263 5.99 15.06 26.67
CA ARG A 263 6.88 14.91 27.83
C ARG A 263 6.85 13.48 28.33
N VAL A 264 8.00 12.94 28.69
CA VAL A 264 8.12 11.67 29.41
C VAL A 264 8.10 11.99 30.89
N VAL A 265 6.99 11.69 31.55
CA VAL A 265 6.72 12.00 32.96
C VAL A 265 6.68 10.75 33.85
N GLY A 266 6.83 9.57 33.25
CA GLY A 266 6.84 8.29 33.92
C GLY A 266 7.47 7.19 33.06
N ALA A 267 7.52 5.98 33.60
CA ALA A 267 8.04 4.83 32.87
C ALA A 267 7.23 4.54 31.61
N ILE A 268 7.93 4.36 30.48
CA ILE A 268 7.30 4.04 29.20
C ILE A 268 6.77 2.61 29.21
N ARG A 269 5.47 2.46 28.94
CA ARG A 269 4.84 1.15 28.69
C ARG A 269 3.81 1.27 27.59
N ARG A 270 3.85 0.38 26.62
CA ARG A 270 2.82 0.31 25.58
C ARG A 270 1.53 -0.27 26.18
N THR A 271 0.41 0.43 26.00
CA THR A 271 -0.88 0.07 26.59
C THR A 271 -1.81 -0.68 25.62
N ARG A 272 -1.60 -0.51 24.32
CA ARG A 272 -2.40 -1.12 23.24
C ARG A 272 -1.65 -1.08 21.91
N PRO A 273 -2.07 -1.90 20.92
CA PRO A 273 -1.61 -1.74 19.55
C PRO A 273 -1.97 -0.40 18.91
N VAL A 274 -1.07 0.08 18.05
CA VAL A 274 -1.17 1.38 17.41
C VAL A 274 -1.66 1.26 15.97
N GLU A 275 -0.94 0.47 15.16
CA GLU A 275 -1.11 0.38 13.71
C GLU A 275 -1.63 -1.01 13.28
N LYS A 276 -1.95 -1.88 14.23
CA LYS A 276 -2.51 -3.22 13.96
C LYS A 276 -3.75 -3.17 13.05
N ARG A 277 -4.74 -2.34 13.37
CA ARG A 277 -5.97 -2.13 12.57
C ARG A 277 -5.62 -1.69 11.14
N ASP A 278 -4.65 -0.80 11.01
CA ASP A 278 -4.26 -0.22 9.74
C ASP A 278 -3.58 -1.27 8.84
N VAL A 279 -2.76 -2.16 9.43
CA VAL A 279 -2.18 -3.32 8.72
C VAL A 279 -3.26 -4.33 8.34
N GLU A 280 -4.19 -4.65 9.23
CA GLU A 280 -5.31 -5.56 8.93
C GLU A 280 -6.16 -5.02 7.78
N PHE A 281 -6.46 -3.72 7.79
CA PHE A 281 -7.19 -3.05 6.72
C PHE A 281 -6.41 -3.08 5.39
N LEU A 282 -5.12 -2.76 5.43
CA LEU A 282 -4.26 -2.79 4.25
C LEU A 282 -4.19 -4.21 3.66
N ARG A 283 -3.96 -5.23 4.51
CA ARG A 283 -3.90 -6.63 4.09
C ARG A 283 -5.20 -7.10 3.45
N ALA A 284 -6.35 -6.68 3.97
CA ALA A 284 -7.66 -7.01 3.42
C ALA A 284 -7.98 -6.28 2.08
N SER A 285 -7.23 -5.24 1.73
CA SER A 285 -7.53 -4.35 0.61
C SER A 285 -6.71 -4.62 -0.66
N THR A 286 -5.70 -5.48 -0.58
CA THR A 286 -4.76 -5.78 -1.67
C THR A 286 -4.26 -7.21 -1.59
N ASP A 287 -3.74 -7.75 -2.69
CA ASP A 287 -2.98 -9.01 -2.75
C ASP A 287 -1.46 -8.78 -2.86
N ARG A 288 -1.01 -7.51 -2.93
CA ARG A 288 0.42 -7.19 -3.00
C ARG A 288 1.13 -7.45 -1.67
N ALA A 289 2.45 -7.46 -1.71
CA ALA A 289 3.26 -7.41 -0.50
C ALA A 289 3.03 -6.06 0.20
N ILE A 290 2.86 -6.08 1.51
CA ILE A 290 2.53 -4.89 2.29
C ILE A 290 3.65 -4.54 3.27
N LYS A 291 3.94 -3.24 3.39
CA LYS A 291 4.91 -2.69 4.31
C LYS A 291 4.24 -1.77 5.32
N ALA A 292 4.59 -1.93 6.60
CA ALA A 292 4.19 -1.02 7.67
C ALA A 292 5.39 -0.18 8.14
N THR A 293 5.16 1.09 8.47
CA THR A 293 6.18 2.01 8.98
C THR A 293 5.90 2.36 10.43
N LEU A 294 6.96 2.45 11.23
CA LEU A 294 6.96 2.91 12.62
C LEU A 294 8.10 3.93 12.82
N PRO A 295 7.93 4.94 13.69
CA PRO A 295 9.07 5.73 14.14
C PRO A 295 10.05 4.82 14.90
N GLY A 296 11.34 4.97 14.65
CA GLY A 296 12.37 4.23 15.38
C GLY A 296 12.63 4.81 16.78
N PRO A 297 13.10 3.97 17.72
CA PRO A 297 13.23 4.35 19.13
C PRO A 297 14.22 5.48 19.38
N PHE A 298 15.29 5.62 18.58
CA PHE A 298 16.22 6.72 18.72
C PHE A 298 15.54 8.03 18.33
N THR A 299 14.88 8.06 17.18
CA THR A 299 14.11 9.24 16.72
C THR A 299 13.02 9.61 17.71
N MET A 300 12.33 8.63 18.29
CA MET A 300 11.32 8.89 19.31
C MET A 300 11.91 9.57 20.55
N SER A 301 13.09 9.14 21.03
CA SER A 301 13.72 9.77 22.20
C SER A 301 14.16 11.21 21.94
N GLN A 302 14.56 11.51 20.69
CA GLN A 302 14.90 12.89 20.29
C GLN A 302 13.66 13.77 20.04
N GLN A 303 12.46 13.18 20.01
CA GLN A 303 11.19 13.86 19.78
C GLN A 303 10.32 13.91 21.03
N ALA A 304 10.91 13.74 22.20
CA ALA A 304 10.27 13.90 23.48
C ALA A 304 11.16 14.73 24.41
N GLN A 305 10.53 15.43 25.35
CA GLN A 305 11.24 16.00 26.49
C GLN A 305 11.27 14.96 27.61
N ASP A 306 12.45 14.64 28.13
CA ASP A 306 12.61 13.64 29.20
C ASP A 306 12.65 14.28 30.59
N ASP A 307 11.57 14.11 31.35
CA ASP A 307 11.45 14.59 32.73
C ASP A 307 11.48 13.45 33.76
N PHE A 308 11.74 12.21 33.34
CA PHE A 308 11.67 11.03 34.21
C PHE A 308 12.97 10.20 34.21
N TYR A 309 13.49 9.81 33.05
CA TYR A 309 14.67 8.95 32.99
C TYR A 309 15.94 9.73 33.28
N HIS A 310 16.02 10.98 32.82
CA HIS A 310 17.20 11.83 32.87
C HIS A 310 18.44 11.17 32.23
N ASP A 311 18.21 10.25 31.30
CA ASP A 311 19.20 9.49 30.56
C ASP A 311 18.60 9.14 29.18
N GLU A 312 19.18 9.71 28.13
CA GLU A 312 18.71 9.56 26.76
C GLU A 312 18.79 8.10 26.26
N GLU A 313 19.79 7.34 26.71
CA GLU A 313 19.95 5.93 26.35
C GLU A 313 18.89 5.10 27.08
N ALA A 314 18.67 5.36 28.38
CA ALA A 314 17.62 4.66 29.14
C ALA A 314 16.22 4.89 28.54
N LEU A 315 15.90 6.13 28.17
CA LEU A 315 14.65 6.46 27.49
C LEU A 315 14.55 5.75 26.12
N ALA A 316 15.59 5.82 25.29
CA ALA A 316 15.59 5.17 23.98
C ALA A 316 15.42 3.65 24.09
N MET A 317 16.01 3.02 25.10
CA MET A 317 15.86 1.59 25.35
C MET A 317 14.44 1.24 25.79
N ALA A 318 13.81 2.03 26.67
CA ALA A 318 12.41 1.82 27.07
C ALA A 318 11.44 1.97 25.89
N LEU A 319 11.67 2.97 25.03
CA LEU A 319 10.92 3.13 23.77
C LEU A 319 11.14 1.95 22.82
N ALA A 320 12.37 1.41 22.76
CA ALA A 320 12.66 0.25 21.94
C ALA A 320 11.87 -1.00 22.37
N GLU A 321 11.61 -1.19 23.66
CA GLU A 321 10.75 -2.30 24.13
C GLU A 321 9.31 -2.14 23.63
N ALA A 322 8.76 -0.92 23.72
CA ALA A 322 7.42 -0.61 23.20
C ALA A 322 7.33 -0.80 21.68
N VAL A 323 8.36 -0.37 20.93
CA VAL A 323 8.44 -0.58 19.47
C VAL A 323 8.53 -2.07 19.15
N ASN A 324 9.31 -2.85 19.90
CA ASN A 324 9.46 -4.29 19.70
C ASN A 324 8.13 -5.04 19.86
N GLU A 325 7.29 -4.66 20.84
CA GLU A 325 5.94 -5.18 20.96
C GLU A 325 5.05 -4.84 19.75
N GLU A 326 5.09 -3.59 19.27
CA GLU A 326 4.31 -3.19 18.09
C GLU A 326 4.76 -3.95 16.84
N VAL A 327 6.08 -4.07 16.59
CA VAL A 327 6.61 -4.80 15.44
C VAL A 327 6.07 -6.24 15.40
N ARG A 328 5.97 -6.92 16.54
CA ARG A 328 5.36 -8.26 16.61
C ARG A 328 3.90 -8.25 16.23
N ASP A 329 3.13 -7.28 16.72
CA ASP A 329 1.71 -7.15 16.39
C ASP A 329 1.47 -6.83 14.91
N LEU A 330 2.37 -6.06 14.27
CA LEU A 330 2.27 -5.78 12.82
C LEU A 330 2.53 -7.01 11.97
N PHE A 331 3.53 -7.83 12.32
CA PHE A 331 3.72 -9.12 11.64
C PHE A 331 2.55 -10.07 11.89
N ALA A 332 2.01 -10.12 13.12
CA ALA A 332 0.83 -10.93 13.43
C ALA A 332 -0.43 -10.46 12.67
N ALA A 333 -0.52 -9.16 12.34
CA ALA A 333 -1.57 -8.59 11.51
C ALA A 333 -1.40 -8.85 9.99
N GLY A 334 -0.26 -9.39 9.56
CA GLY A 334 0.00 -9.76 8.18
C GLY A 334 0.91 -8.82 7.40
N ALA A 335 1.71 -7.98 8.06
CA ALA A 335 2.74 -7.21 7.39
C ALA A 335 3.83 -8.13 6.80
N ASP A 336 4.23 -7.90 5.55
CA ASP A 336 5.35 -8.63 4.93
C ASP A 336 6.70 -7.98 5.29
N VAL A 337 6.70 -6.65 5.44
CA VAL A 337 7.85 -5.85 5.85
C VAL A 337 7.45 -4.86 6.95
N VAL A 338 8.26 -4.72 7.99
CA VAL A 338 8.12 -3.64 8.99
C VAL A 338 9.36 -2.75 8.93
N GLN A 339 9.15 -1.44 8.74
CA GLN A 339 10.20 -0.44 8.62
C GLN A 339 10.24 0.46 9.85
N LEU A 340 11.45 0.69 10.39
CA LEU A 340 11.72 1.71 11.40
C LEU A 340 12.28 2.97 10.72
N ASP A 341 11.62 4.09 10.94
CA ASP A 341 12.02 5.39 10.40
C ASP A 341 12.88 6.14 11.44
N GLU A 342 14.15 6.33 11.11
CA GLU A 342 15.17 6.90 11.98
C GLU A 342 15.83 8.20 11.44
N PRO A 343 15.05 9.22 11.05
CA PRO A 343 15.60 10.45 10.45
C PRO A 343 16.48 11.28 11.39
N TYR A 344 16.42 11.06 12.72
CA TYR A 344 17.29 11.78 13.65
C TYR A 344 18.70 11.22 13.74
N LEU A 345 18.98 10.01 13.20
CA LEU A 345 20.35 9.50 13.09
C LEU A 345 21.24 10.49 12.33
N GLN A 346 20.71 11.04 11.24
CA GLN A 346 21.39 12.06 10.45
C GLN A 346 21.47 13.40 11.19
N ALA A 347 20.41 13.81 11.88
CA ALA A 347 20.35 15.12 12.54
C ALA A 347 21.13 15.19 13.87
N ARG A 348 21.41 14.04 14.49
CA ARG A 348 22.03 13.90 15.81
C ARG A 348 23.08 12.77 15.83
N ALA A 349 23.93 12.73 14.80
CA ALA A 349 24.89 11.64 14.59
C ALA A 349 25.82 11.36 15.79
N GLU A 350 26.28 12.40 16.50
CA GLU A 350 27.11 12.25 17.71
C GLU A 350 26.36 11.49 18.83
N LYS A 351 25.09 11.82 19.05
CA LYS A 351 24.24 11.08 20.00
C LYS A 351 23.94 9.68 19.49
N ALA A 352 23.68 9.54 18.19
CA ALA A 352 23.40 8.26 17.58
C ALA A 352 24.55 7.25 17.77
N ALA A 353 25.80 7.70 17.65
CA ALA A 353 27.01 6.92 17.90
C ALA A 353 27.05 6.27 19.29
N ARG A 354 26.37 6.84 20.29
CA ARG A 354 26.38 6.32 21.67
C ARG A 354 25.41 5.16 21.89
N PHE A 355 24.20 5.25 21.34
CA PHE A 355 23.11 4.33 21.71
C PHE A 355 22.10 3.98 20.62
N ALA A 356 22.17 4.55 19.41
CA ALA A 356 21.15 4.28 18.40
C ALA A 356 21.16 2.83 17.92
N VAL A 357 22.33 2.25 17.62
CA VAL A 357 22.42 0.83 17.21
C VAL A 357 21.84 -0.08 18.28
N LYS A 358 22.14 0.18 19.56
CA LYS A 358 21.60 -0.59 20.69
C LYS A 358 20.09 -0.52 20.76
N ALA A 359 19.52 0.69 20.67
CA ALA A 359 18.08 0.90 20.71
C ALA A 359 17.36 0.25 19.51
N ILE A 360 17.91 0.40 18.30
CA ILE A 360 17.37 -0.25 17.09
C ILE A 360 17.42 -1.77 17.24
N ASN A 361 18.53 -2.33 17.71
CA ASN A 361 18.67 -3.77 17.92
C ASN A 361 17.72 -4.30 18.99
N ARG A 362 17.50 -3.54 20.07
CA ARG A 362 16.48 -3.87 21.08
C ARG A 362 15.07 -3.85 20.50
N ALA A 363 14.76 -2.90 19.62
CA ALA A 363 13.46 -2.80 18.95
C ALA A 363 13.19 -3.96 17.99
N LEU A 364 14.24 -4.56 17.43
CA LEU A 364 14.15 -5.67 16.48
C LEU A 364 14.51 -7.03 17.08
N ASP A 365 14.77 -7.09 18.40
CA ASP A 365 15.17 -8.31 19.07
C ASP A 365 14.09 -9.41 18.97
N GLY A 366 14.52 -10.61 18.60
CA GLY A 366 13.64 -11.77 18.37
C GLY A 366 12.64 -11.64 17.21
N ILE A 367 12.75 -10.60 16.36
CA ILE A 367 11.89 -10.45 15.18
C ILE A 367 12.41 -11.31 14.03
N THR A 368 11.55 -12.17 13.50
CA THR A 368 11.91 -13.09 12.39
C THR A 368 11.41 -12.61 11.03
N GLY A 369 10.45 -11.68 11.00
CA GLY A 369 9.92 -11.10 9.77
C GLY A 369 10.90 -10.12 9.10
N THR A 370 10.58 -9.68 7.88
CA THR A 370 11.49 -8.81 7.13
C THR A 370 11.51 -7.39 7.68
N THR A 371 12.66 -6.91 8.14
CA THR A 371 12.79 -5.58 8.75
C THR A 371 13.58 -4.62 7.87
N ALA A 372 13.10 -3.38 7.79
CA ALA A 372 13.77 -2.30 7.11
C ALA A 372 14.09 -1.15 8.09
N LEU A 373 15.15 -0.40 7.82
CA LEU A 373 15.44 0.86 8.50
C LEU A 373 15.56 1.95 7.45
N HIS A 374 14.80 3.03 7.60
CA HIS A 374 14.90 4.20 6.73
C HIS A 374 15.58 5.35 7.47
N THR A 375 16.63 5.89 6.87
CA THR A 375 17.28 7.12 7.35
C THR A 375 17.28 8.15 6.23
N CYS A 376 16.96 9.39 6.59
CA CYS A 376 16.59 10.40 5.62
C CYS A 376 16.99 11.80 6.08
N PHE A 377 17.05 12.73 5.14
CA PHE A 377 17.35 14.13 5.41
C PHE A 377 16.09 14.96 5.66
N GLY A 378 14.93 14.29 5.84
CA GLY A 378 13.62 14.90 6.00
C GLY A 378 12.94 15.23 4.68
N TYR A 379 11.66 15.61 4.74
CA TYR A 379 10.89 15.99 3.55
C TYR A 379 11.54 17.18 2.84
N ALA A 380 11.67 17.11 1.51
CA ALA A 380 12.28 18.18 0.68
C ALA A 380 11.55 19.51 0.81
N HIS A 381 10.24 19.45 1.01
CA HIS A 381 9.38 20.60 1.29
C HIS A 381 9.78 21.36 2.57
N ILE A 382 10.44 20.68 3.51
CA ILE A 382 10.73 21.20 4.85
C ILE A 382 12.23 21.45 5.06
N VAL A 383 13.07 20.59 4.50
CA VAL A 383 14.52 20.60 4.74
C VAL A 383 15.24 20.87 3.44
N HIS A 384 15.64 22.13 3.26
CA HIS A 384 16.27 22.63 2.04
C HIS A 384 17.81 22.57 2.09
N ASN A 385 18.42 22.56 3.28
CA ASN A 385 19.86 22.44 3.45
C ASN A 385 20.21 21.04 3.97
N ARG A 386 20.99 20.28 3.21
CA ARG A 386 21.32 18.87 3.49
C ARG A 386 22.82 18.64 3.30
N PRO A 387 23.52 18.00 4.26
CA PRO A 387 24.96 17.79 4.17
C PRO A 387 25.31 16.77 3.09
N GLN A 388 26.54 16.84 2.58
CA GLN A 388 27.07 15.86 1.63
C GLN A 388 27.35 14.54 2.37
N GLY A 389 26.46 13.57 2.21
CA GLY A 389 26.62 12.21 2.71
C GLY A 389 25.87 11.92 4.01
N TYR A 390 25.91 10.64 4.39
CA TYR A 390 25.21 10.10 5.56
C TYR A 390 26.17 9.99 6.75
N PRO A 391 26.21 10.95 7.68
CA PRO A 391 26.84 10.71 8.97
C PRO A 391 26.10 9.54 9.62
N PHE A 392 26.83 8.56 10.16
CA PHE A 392 26.31 7.30 10.75
C PHE A 392 26.00 6.15 9.76
N LEU A 393 26.33 6.25 8.47
CA LEU A 393 26.02 5.18 7.51
C LEU A 393 26.70 3.85 7.81
N GLU A 394 27.98 3.87 8.18
CA GLU A 394 28.76 2.64 8.44
C GLU A 394 28.23 1.90 9.67
N ASP A 395 27.84 2.63 10.72
CA ASP A 395 27.25 2.09 11.94
C ASP A 395 25.91 1.37 11.67
N LEU A 396 25.21 1.71 10.58
CA LEU A 396 24.00 0.99 10.19
C LEU A 396 24.27 -0.47 9.80
N ALA A 397 25.50 -0.83 9.44
CA ALA A 397 25.89 -2.21 9.21
C ALA A 397 25.68 -3.08 10.46
N ASP A 398 25.85 -2.51 11.65
CA ASP A 398 25.74 -3.19 12.95
C ASP A 398 24.31 -3.27 13.49
N THR A 399 23.36 -2.65 12.77
CA THR A 399 21.94 -2.84 13.08
C THR A 399 21.47 -4.24 12.67
N SER A 400 20.47 -4.77 13.34
CA SER A 400 19.79 -6.03 13.03
C SER A 400 18.77 -5.91 11.90
N ALA A 401 18.51 -4.68 11.41
CA ALA A 401 17.68 -4.46 10.24
C ALA A 401 18.25 -5.17 9.01
N GLN A 402 17.39 -5.85 8.27
CA GLN A 402 17.78 -6.64 7.09
C GLN A 402 17.88 -5.78 5.82
N GLN A 403 17.11 -4.68 5.77
CA GLN A 403 17.09 -3.73 4.67
C GLN A 403 17.43 -2.33 5.17
N ILE A 404 18.24 -1.58 4.42
CA ILE A 404 18.55 -0.17 4.72
C ILE A 404 18.04 0.71 3.59
N SER A 405 17.24 1.72 3.91
CA SER A 405 16.65 2.68 2.97
C SER A 405 17.32 4.03 3.03
N LEU A 406 17.75 4.53 1.87
CA LEU A 406 18.55 5.74 1.70
C LEU A 406 18.05 6.59 0.52
N GLU A 407 18.18 7.90 0.65
CA GLU A 407 17.97 8.91 -0.40
C GLU A 407 19.21 9.02 -1.28
N SER A 408 19.03 9.06 -2.60
CA SER A 408 20.14 9.32 -3.53
C SER A 408 19.81 10.28 -4.65
N ALA A 409 18.56 10.38 -5.08
CA ALA A 409 18.18 11.18 -6.25
C ALA A 409 18.35 12.68 -6.00
N GLN A 410 17.91 13.17 -4.84
CA GLN A 410 18.06 14.56 -4.41
C GLN A 410 19.50 14.90 -4.01
N GLN A 411 20.15 13.99 -3.28
CA GLN A 411 21.39 14.27 -2.59
C GLN A 411 22.65 14.08 -3.45
N LYS A 412 22.51 13.56 -4.68
CA LYS A 412 23.63 13.21 -5.58
C LYS A 412 24.76 12.51 -4.83
N VAL A 413 24.40 11.66 -3.86
CA VAL A 413 25.34 10.93 -3.00
C VAL A 413 26.16 10.00 -3.87
N ASP A 414 27.47 9.94 -3.61
CA ASP A 414 28.30 8.89 -4.20
C ASP A 414 27.86 7.53 -3.63
N LEU A 415 27.24 6.70 -4.48
CA LEU A 415 26.75 5.39 -4.10
C LEU A 415 27.86 4.38 -3.77
N GLY A 416 29.13 4.74 -3.93
CA GLY A 416 30.25 3.97 -3.39
C GLY A 416 30.14 3.66 -1.90
N VAL A 417 29.49 4.56 -1.13
CA VAL A 417 29.25 4.39 0.31
C VAL A 417 28.36 3.19 0.64
N LEU A 418 27.53 2.71 -0.30
CA LEU A 418 26.65 1.56 -0.09
C LEU A 418 27.41 0.26 0.21
N LYS A 419 28.68 0.18 -0.19
CA LYS A 419 29.54 -0.98 0.05
C LYS A 419 29.81 -1.23 1.54
N SER A 420 29.75 -0.20 2.39
CA SER A 420 29.99 -0.35 3.83
C SER A 420 28.85 -1.08 4.54
N LEU A 421 27.67 -1.20 3.94
CA LEU A 421 26.48 -1.85 4.54
C LEU A 421 26.49 -3.38 4.44
N GLY A 422 27.64 -3.97 4.08
CA GLY A 422 27.86 -5.41 4.09
C GLY A 422 26.93 -6.16 3.14
N ARG A 423 26.21 -7.16 3.64
CA ARG A 423 25.33 -8.06 2.87
C ARG A 423 23.83 -7.68 2.94
N LYS A 424 23.50 -6.56 3.58
CA LYS A 424 22.10 -6.10 3.70
C LYS A 424 21.48 -5.85 2.32
N LYS A 425 20.15 -5.94 2.25
CA LYS A 425 19.40 -5.42 1.09
C LYS A 425 19.33 -3.89 1.21
N LEU A 426 19.32 -3.21 0.07
CA LEU A 426 19.38 -1.76 0.02
C LEU A 426 18.18 -1.22 -0.75
N ILE A 427 17.37 -0.39 -0.08
CA ILE A 427 16.28 0.36 -0.68
C ILE A 427 16.84 1.72 -1.11
N VAL A 428 17.11 1.88 -2.40
CA VAL A 428 17.74 3.09 -2.94
C VAL A 428 16.68 4.02 -3.53
N GLY A 429 16.66 5.25 -3.03
CA GLY A 429 15.86 6.35 -3.54
C GLY A 429 16.33 6.81 -4.91
N VAL A 430 15.55 6.55 -5.95
CA VAL A 430 15.85 6.93 -7.35
C VAL A 430 14.88 7.97 -7.92
N ILE A 431 13.94 8.45 -7.11
CA ILE A 431 12.99 9.52 -7.43
C ILE A 431 13.25 10.73 -6.52
N ASP A 432 13.43 11.88 -7.15
CA ASP A 432 13.58 13.19 -6.53
C ASP A 432 12.21 13.72 -6.11
N LEU A 433 12.08 14.16 -4.86
CA LEU A 433 10.84 14.66 -4.27
C LEU A 433 10.88 16.16 -3.99
N SER A 434 11.85 16.89 -4.55
CA SER A 434 11.90 18.36 -4.47
C SER A 434 10.64 18.97 -5.07
N ASP A 435 10.14 20.05 -4.46
CA ASP A 435 8.89 20.69 -4.88
C ASP A 435 8.93 21.13 -6.35
N GLU A 436 10.08 21.62 -6.81
CA GLU A 436 10.30 22.06 -8.20
C GLU A 436 10.61 20.91 -9.17
N SER A 437 10.91 19.70 -8.69
CA SER A 437 11.28 18.58 -9.57
C SER A 437 10.07 18.16 -10.42
N PRO A 438 10.16 18.02 -11.75
CA PRO A 438 9.07 17.46 -12.53
C PRO A 438 8.91 15.96 -12.25
N VAL A 439 7.87 15.33 -12.80
CA VAL A 439 7.86 13.86 -12.93
C VAL A 439 9.04 13.46 -13.80
N GLU A 440 9.87 12.54 -13.32
CA GLU A 440 11.04 12.10 -14.06
C GLU A 440 10.69 11.40 -15.37
N ASP A 441 11.51 11.64 -16.39
CA ASP A 441 11.54 10.75 -17.55
C ASP A 441 12.07 9.36 -17.14
N VAL A 442 11.52 8.32 -17.74
CA VAL A 442 11.87 6.93 -17.43
C VAL A 442 13.37 6.67 -17.60
N ASP A 443 14.01 7.23 -18.63
CA ASP A 443 15.43 7.00 -18.88
C ASP A 443 16.33 7.67 -17.82
N THR A 444 15.86 8.76 -17.20
CA THR A 444 16.55 9.35 -16.04
C THR A 444 16.56 8.39 -14.87
N VAL A 445 15.43 7.73 -14.58
CA VAL A 445 15.33 6.76 -13.49
C VAL A 445 16.14 5.50 -13.81
N VAL A 446 16.10 5.01 -15.06
CA VAL A 446 16.95 3.89 -15.54
C VAL A 446 18.44 4.19 -15.31
N ALA A 447 18.90 5.39 -15.65
CA ALA A 447 20.29 5.80 -15.43
C ALA A 447 20.67 5.77 -13.95
N ARG A 448 19.78 6.21 -13.05
CA ARG A 448 19.98 6.15 -11.59
C ARG A 448 20.03 4.71 -11.09
N ILE A 449 19.13 3.83 -11.56
CA ILE A 449 19.13 2.40 -11.21
C ILE A 449 20.44 1.74 -11.65
N ARG A 450 20.87 1.97 -12.90
CA ARG A 450 22.15 1.45 -13.42
C ARG A 450 23.34 1.96 -12.62
N ASN A 451 23.31 3.21 -12.15
CA ASN A 451 24.35 3.72 -11.28
C ASN A 451 24.40 2.95 -9.94
N ALA A 452 23.26 2.66 -9.32
CA ALA A 452 23.19 1.86 -8.09
C ALA A 452 23.70 0.42 -8.31
N LEU A 453 23.37 -0.21 -9.44
CA LEU A 453 23.83 -1.55 -9.81
C LEU A 453 25.35 -1.70 -9.97
N ARG A 454 26.09 -0.59 -10.09
CA ARG A 454 27.57 -0.62 -10.07
C ARG A 454 28.15 -0.92 -8.68
N PHE A 455 27.34 -0.79 -7.64
CA PHE A 455 27.77 -0.91 -6.24
C PHE A 455 27.00 -1.98 -5.45
N VAL A 456 25.81 -2.37 -5.92
CA VAL A 456 24.91 -3.30 -5.24
C VAL A 456 24.41 -4.34 -6.23
N ASP A 457 24.48 -5.61 -5.85
CA ASP A 457 23.96 -6.71 -6.66
C ASP A 457 22.43 -6.60 -6.85
N ALA A 458 21.93 -7.03 -8.01
CA ALA A 458 20.53 -6.83 -8.39
C ALA A 458 19.52 -7.54 -7.46
N ASP A 459 19.89 -8.65 -6.84
CA ASP A 459 19.07 -9.42 -5.89
C ASP A 459 18.99 -8.76 -4.50
N ARG A 460 19.88 -7.80 -4.24
CA ARG A 460 19.95 -7.00 -3.01
C ARG A 460 19.40 -5.60 -3.16
N LEU A 461 19.16 -5.13 -4.39
CA LEU A 461 18.69 -3.78 -4.66
C LEU A 461 17.17 -3.72 -4.73
N ILE A 462 16.57 -2.82 -3.94
CA ILE A 462 15.15 -2.48 -3.91
C ILE A 462 15.04 -1.00 -4.31
N LEU A 463 14.04 -0.64 -5.10
CA LEU A 463 13.90 0.70 -5.67
C LEU A 463 12.75 1.45 -5.01
N ALA A 464 13.00 2.70 -4.61
CA ALA A 464 11.98 3.53 -3.97
C ALA A 464 12.12 5.00 -4.40
N PRO A 465 11.16 5.86 -4.02
CA PRO A 465 11.42 7.28 -3.89
C PRO A 465 12.41 7.59 -2.78
N ASP A 466 13.01 8.78 -2.79
CA ASP A 466 13.95 9.19 -1.73
C ASP A 466 13.29 9.15 -0.33
N CYS A 467 12.07 9.67 -0.19
CA CYS A 467 11.42 9.83 1.10
C CYS A 467 9.89 9.63 0.97
N GLY A 468 9.13 9.90 2.02
CA GLY A 468 7.66 9.94 1.95
C GLY A 468 7.16 11.04 1.03
N MET A 469 6.02 10.83 0.38
CA MET A 469 5.48 11.71 -0.67
C MET A 469 4.39 12.65 -0.16
N LYS A 470 4.16 12.71 1.16
CA LYS A 470 3.05 13.41 1.83
C LYS A 470 2.75 14.83 1.31
N TYR A 471 3.79 15.61 1.00
CA TYR A 471 3.66 17.01 0.60
C TYR A 471 3.43 17.22 -0.90
N LEU A 472 3.70 16.22 -1.74
CA LEU A 472 3.55 16.34 -3.19
C LEU A 472 2.08 16.35 -3.62
N PRO A 473 1.72 17.09 -4.70
CA PRO A 473 0.44 16.90 -5.36
C PRO A 473 0.22 15.44 -5.74
N ARG A 474 -1.01 14.93 -5.59
CA ARG A 474 -1.33 13.51 -5.82
C ARG A 474 -0.99 13.04 -7.23
N GLU A 475 -1.32 13.85 -8.24
CA GLU A 475 -1.02 13.53 -9.65
C GLU A 475 0.49 13.42 -9.91
N LYS A 476 1.27 14.33 -9.31
CA LYS A 476 2.73 14.31 -9.37
C LYS A 476 3.30 13.06 -8.70
N ALA A 477 2.76 12.68 -7.52
CA ALA A 477 3.19 11.47 -6.83
C ALA A 477 2.88 10.21 -7.65
N PHE A 478 1.67 10.09 -8.20
CA PHE A 478 1.29 8.98 -9.08
C PHE A 478 2.20 8.89 -10.33
N GLY A 479 2.47 10.02 -10.99
CA GLY A 479 3.37 10.06 -12.15
C GLY A 479 4.79 9.61 -11.82
N LYS A 480 5.33 10.05 -10.68
CA LYS A 480 6.65 9.65 -10.19
C LYS A 480 6.72 8.15 -9.87
N LEU A 481 5.72 7.59 -9.21
CA LEU A 481 5.65 6.13 -8.96
C LEU A 481 5.50 5.32 -10.24
N SER A 482 4.74 5.84 -11.22
CA SER A 482 4.62 5.19 -12.53
C SER A 482 5.94 5.18 -13.30
N ALA A 483 6.72 6.26 -13.22
CA ALA A 483 8.06 6.34 -13.81
C ALA A 483 9.02 5.34 -13.13
N LEU A 484 8.97 5.24 -11.80
CA LEU A 484 9.73 4.26 -11.01
C LEU A 484 9.46 2.82 -11.48
N ALA A 485 8.19 2.42 -11.54
CA ALA A 485 7.81 1.06 -11.92
C ALA A 485 8.24 0.71 -13.35
N LYS A 486 8.01 1.62 -14.31
CA LYS A 486 8.42 1.44 -15.72
C LYS A 486 9.94 1.34 -15.88
N ALA A 487 10.69 2.15 -15.13
CA ALA A 487 12.15 2.10 -15.15
C ALA A 487 12.68 0.79 -14.56
N ALA A 488 12.08 0.33 -13.45
CA ALA A 488 12.42 -0.95 -12.84
C ALA A 488 12.16 -2.12 -13.80
N GLU A 489 11.00 -2.14 -14.47
CA GLU A 489 10.65 -3.13 -15.48
C GLU A 489 11.66 -3.15 -16.64
N LYS A 490 12.01 -1.97 -17.17
CA LYS A 490 12.98 -1.83 -18.27
C LYS A 490 14.34 -2.38 -17.89
N VAL A 491 14.87 -2.07 -16.71
CA VAL A 491 16.17 -2.60 -16.25
C VAL A 491 16.07 -4.10 -15.93
N ARG A 492 14.96 -4.57 -15.36
CA ARG A 492 14.74 -5.99 -15.05
C ARG A 492 14.76 -6.85 -16.32
N ALA A 493 14.30 -6.34 -17.45
CA ALA A 493 14.34 -7.04 -18.74
C ALA A 493 15.76 -7.17 -19.34
N GLU A 494 16.73 -6.42 -18.82
CA GLU A 494 18.13 -6.43 -19.27
C GLU A 494 19.02 -7.39 -18.43
N LEU A 495 18.50 -7.90 -17.31
CA LEU A 495 19.16 -8.81 -16.37
C LEU A 495 18.68 -10.24 -16.57
#